data_AF-A0A5V6VVW5-F1
#
_entry.id   AF-A0A5V6VVW5-F1
#
_cell.length_a   1.000
_cell.length_b   1.000
_cell.length_c   1.000
_cell.angle_alpha   90.00
_cell.angle_beta   90.00
_cell.angle_gamma   90.00
#
_symmetry.space_group_name_H-M   'P 1'
#
loop_
_entity.id
_entity.type
_entity.pdbx_description
1 polymer ?
#
loop_
_entity_poly.entity_id
_entity_poly.type
_entity_poly.pdbx_seq_one_letter_code
_entity_poly.pdbx_strand_id
1 'polypeptide(L)'
;MDINKWRYAGRPLTVFGVPVISFLVYFIWFPFPSVKTFVICTCVVLFYFLLAMMGYTLPVLYQVILRVIRGKKLTGRPWWYRRSQR
;
A
#
# COMPACT_ATOMS: atom_id res chain seq x y z
N MET A 1 4.57 10.04 -25.35
CA MET A 1 5.55 9.25 -24.58
C MET A 1 5.31 7.79 -24.91
N ASP A 2 6.23 7.15 -25.63
CA ASP A 2 6.16 5.70 -25.85
C ASP A 2 6.47 4.95 -24.56
N ILE A 3 5.42 4.40 -23.95
CA ILE A 3 5.51 3.67 -22.70
C ILE A 3 6.10 2.28 -23.01
N ASN A 4 7.31 2.02 -22.53
CA ASN A 4 7.93 0.68 -22.62
C ASN A 4 7.13 -0.33 -21.79
N LYS A 5 6.26 -1.10 -22.46
CA LYS A 5 5.35 -2.09 -21.84
C LYS A 5 6.05 -3.05 -20.88
N TRP A 6 7.28 -3.48 -21.21
CA TRP A 6 8.08 -4.40 -20.38
C TRP A 6 8.45 -3.80 -19.02
N ARG A 7 8.77 -2.50 -18.98
CA ARG A 7 9.16 -1.82 -17.73
C ARG A 7 7.98 -1.59 -16.78
N TYR A 8 6.76 -1.51 -17.32
CA TYR A 8 5.54 -1.24 -16.54
C TYR A 8 4.73 -2.49 -16.21
N ALA A 9 5.05 -3.65 -16.80
CA ALA A 9 4.33 -4.91 -16.58
C ALA A 9 4.31 -5.38 -15.11
N GLY A 10 5.33 -5.01 -14.32
CA GLY A 10 5.40 -5.36 -12.89
C GLY A 10 4.72 -4.37 -11.94
N ARG A 11 4.15 -3.26 -12.45
CA ARG A 11 3.46 -2.32 -11.56
C ARG A 11 2.11 -2.90 -11.13
N PRO A 12 1.75 -2.79 -9.84
CA PRO A 12 0.44 -3.22 -9.38
C PRO A 12 -0.65 -2.42 -10.10
N LEU A 13 -1.70 -3.12 -10.54
CA LEU A 13 -2.86 -2.50 -11.17
C LEU A 13 -3.60 -1.64 -10.13
N THR A 14 -3.68 -0.35 -10.39
CA THR A 14 -4.39 0.63 -9.58
C THR A 14 -5.44 1.36 -10.40
N VAL A 15 -6.61 1.58 -9.80
CA VAL A 15 -7.72 2.36 -10.37
C VAL A 15 -7.94 3.55 -9.44
N PHE A 16 -7.77 4.78 -9.95
CA PHE A 16 -7.75 6.00 -9.12
C PHE A 16 -6.79 5.95 -7.93
N GLY A 17 -5.66 5.24 -8.08
CA GLY A 17 -4.68 5.04 -7.00
C GLY A 17 -5.02 3.91 -6.01
N VAL A 18 -6.24 3.37 -6.08
CA VAL A 18 -6.68 2.23 -5.26
C VAL A 18 -6.28 0.91 -5.94
N PRO A 19 -5.63 -0.04 -5.26
CA PRO A 19 -5.27 -1.32 -5.84
C PRO A 19 -6.53 -2.10 -6.26
N VAL A 20 -6.53 -2.70 -7.46
CA VAL A 20 -7.69 -3.45 -7.97
C VAL A 20 -8.13 -4.58 -7.02
N ILE A 21 -7.16 -5.15 -6.29
CA ILE A 21 -7.38 -6.22 -5.31
C ILE A 21 -8.36 -5.80 -4.20
N SER A 22 -8.40 -4.53 -3.77
CA SER A 22 -9.34 -4.12 -2.72
C SER A 22 -10.80 -4.18 -3.16
N PHE A 23 -11.07 -4.08 -4.46
CA PHE A 23 -12.43 -4.25 -4.99
C PHE A 23 -12.88 -5.72 -4.96
N LEU A 24 -11.95 -6.68 -4.86
CA LEU A 24 -12.30 -8.10 -4.74
C LEU A 24 -13.05 -8.42 -3.44
N VAL A 25 -12.97 -7.53 -2.44
CA VAL A 25 -13.76 -7.63 -1.20
C VAL A 25 -15.27 -7.65 -1.50
N TYR A 26 -15.72 -6.98 -2.57
CA TYR A 26 -17.12 -7.04 -2.99
C TYR A 26 -17.52 -8.39 -3.62
N PHE A 27 -16.58 -9.17 -4.17
CA PHE A 27 -16.90 -10.52 -4.64
C PHE A 27 -17.11 -11.50 -3.47
N ILE A 28 -16.38 -11.30 -2.36
CA ILE A 28 -16.58 -12.06 -1.11
C ILE A 28 -17.96 -11.73 -0.48
N TRP A 29 -18.53 -10.56 -0.78
CA TRP A 29 -19.83 -10.13 -0.29
C TRP A 29 -21.03 -10.78 -1.00
N PHE A 30 -20.86 -11.19 -2.25
CA PHE A 30 -21.93 -11.73 -3.10
C PHE A 30 -22.78 -12.89 -2.52
N PRO A 31 -22.24 -13.86 -1.75
CA PRO A 31 -23.03 -14.99 -1.26
C PRO A 31 -23.99 -14.66 -0.10
N PHE A 32 -23.77 -13.57 0.65
CA PHE A 32 -24.65 -13.18 1.77
C PHE A 32 -24.84 -11.66 1.81
N PRO A 33 -25.70 -11.12 0.92
CA PRO A 33 -25.96 -9.69 0.85
C PRO A 33 -26.73 -9.22 2.09
N SER A 34 -26.00 -8.70 3.06
CA SER A 34 -26.54 -7.95 4.20
C SER A 34 -26.10 -6.49 4.10
N VAL A 35 -26.97 -5.57 4.52
CA VAL A 35 -26.63 -4.13 4.59
C VAL A 35 -25.39 -3.92 5.46
N LYS A 36 -25.24 -4.70 6.55
CA LYS A 36 -24.07 -4.62 7.43
C LYS A 36 -22.79 -4.98 6.70
N THR A 37 -22.81 -6.07 5.92
CA THR A 37 -21.63 -6.53 5.20
C THR A 37 -21.30 -5.61 4.03
N PHE A 38 -22.30 -4.96 3.41
CA PHE A 38 -22.08 -3.92 2.40
C PHE A 38 -21.36 -2.71 2.98
N VAL A 39 -21.83 -2.21 4.12
CA VAL A 39 -21.19 -1.08 4.83
C VAL A 39 -19.74 -1.41 5.16
N ILE A 40 -19.46 -2.60 5.69
CA ILE A 40 -18.10 -3.03 6.00
C ILE A 40 -17.21 -3.04 4.74
N CYS A 41 -17.69 -3.61 3.63
CA CYS A 41 -16.95 -3.63 2.37
C CYS A 41 -16.68 -2.21 1.85
N THR A 42 -17.67 -1.32 1.89
CA THR A 42 -17.49 0.09 1.50
C THR A 42 -16.49 0.81 2.39
N CYS A 43 -16.50 0.57 3.71
CA CYS A 43 -15.53 1.14 4.64
C CYS A 43 -14.11 0.67 4.33
N VAL A 44 -13.91 -0.60 4.00
CA VAL A 44 -12.60 -1.14 3.62
C VAL A 44 -12.08 -0.47 2.35
N VAL A 45 -12.92 -0.32 1.32
CA VAL A 45 -12.53 0.34 0.07
C VAL A 45 -12.28 1.84 0.28
N LEU A 46 -13.12 2.52 1.07
CA LEU A 46 -12.91 3.92 1.45
C LEU A 46 -11.59 4.12 2.20
N PHE A 47 -11.21 3.20 3.09
CA PHE A 47 -9.92 3.25 3.76
C PHE A 47 -8.75 3.23 2.77
N TYR A 48 -8.79 2.33 1.77
CA TYR A 48 -7.79 2.29 0.72
C TYR A 48 -7.78 3.55 -0.16
N PHE A 49 -8.95 4.14 -0.42
CA PHE A 49 -9.07 5.39 -1.15
C PHE A 49 -8.42 6.57 -0.41
N LEU A 50 -8.64 6.68 0.90
CA LEU A 50 -7.99 7.70 1.72
C LEU A 50 -6.47 7.54 1.72
N LEU A 51 -5.96 6.31 1.82
CA LEU A 51 -4.53 6.04 1.73
C LEU A 51 -3.95 6.44 0.36
N ALA A 52 -4.67 6.14 -0.72
CA ALA A 52 -4.28 6.52 -2.08
C ALA A 52 -4.25 8.04 -2.26
N MET A 53 -5.22 8.77 -1.70
CA MET A 53 -5.26 10.23 -1.72
C MET A 53 -4.05 10.84 -1.00
N MET A 54 -3.60 10.23 0.09
CA MET A 54 -2.38 10.64 0.79
C MET A 54 -1.08 10.21 0.07
N GLY A 55 -1.17 9.47 -1.04
CA GLY A 55 -0.03 8.94 -1.77
C GLY A 55 0.66 7.74 -1.10
N TYR A 56 0.06 7.19 -0.04
CA TYR A 56 0.58 6.01 0.64
C TYR A 56 0.07 4.73 -0.04
N THR A 57 1.00 3.90 -0.50
CA THR A 57 0.68 2.53 -0.87
C THR A 57 0.74 1.62 0.36
N LEU A 58 0.02 0.49 0.35
CA LEU A 58 0.08 -0.54 1.40
C LEU A 58 1.51 -0.88 1.89
N PRO A 59 2.48 -1.18 1.01
CA PRO A 59 3.84 -1.47 1.45
C PRO A 59 4.53 -0.27 2.10
N VAL A 60 4.24 0.95 1.66
CA VAL A 60 4.80 2.16 2.27
C VAL A 60 4.23 2.36 3.68
N LEU A 61 2.92 2.16 3.85
CA LEU A 61 2.29 2.25 5.17
C LEU A 61 2.86 1.20 6.14
N TYR A 62 3.05 -0.03 5.67
CA TYR A 62 3.73 -1.08 6.44
C TYR A 62 5.17 -0.70 6.81
N GLN A 63 5.93 -0.15 5.87
CA GLN A 63 7.29 0.34 6.14
C GLN A 63 7.31 1.49 7.15
N VAL A 64 6.34 2.41 7.09
CA VAL A 64 6.19 3.50 8.06
C VAL A 64 5.91 2.93 9.45
N ILE A 65 4.98 2.00 9.58
CA ILE A 65 4.68 1.32 10.85
C ILE A 65 5.93 0.63 11.40
N LEU A 66 6.61 -0.17 10.58
CA LEU A 66 7.85 -0.84 10.98
C LEU A 66 8.93 0.16 11.40
N ARG A 67 9.05 1.28 10.69
CA ARG A 67 10.00 2.35 11.02
C ARG A 67 9.69 2.99 12.37
N VAL A 68 8.41 3.23 12.66
CA VAL A 68 7.96 3.78 13.94
C VAL A 68 8.26 2.79 15.07
N ILE A 69 7.91 1.51 14.90
CA ILE A 69 8.16 0.44 15.90
C ILE A 69 9.66 0.25 16.16
N ARG A 70 10.48 0.24 15.10
CA ARG A 70 11.94 0.05 15.21
C ARG A 70 12.64 1.23 15.88
N GLY A 71 12.00 2.38 15.95
CA GLY A 71 12.54 3.59 16.57
C GLY A 71 13.69 4.23 15.76
N LYS A 72 14.32 5.25 16.35
CA LYS A 72 15.33 6.08 15.66
C LYS A 72 16.75 5.49 15.69
N LYS A 73 17.01 4.42 16.45
CA LYS A 73 18.36 3.85 16.60
C LYS A 73 18.62 2.79 15.54
N LEU A 74 19.50 3.12 14.59
CA LEU A 74 20.12 2.16 13.67
C LEU A 74 21.42 1.63 14.29
N THR A 75 21.32 0.58 15.10
CA THR A 75 22.48 -0.20 15.56
C THR A 75 22.98 -1.08 14.41
N GLY A 76 24.25 -0.91 14.00
CA GLY A 76 24.91 -1.81 13.02
C GLY A 76 25.14 -1.27 11.61
N ARG A 77 25.23 0.06 11.39
CA ARG A 77 25.66 0.61 10.08
C ARG A 77 27.04 0.03 9.68
N PRO A 78 27.19 -0.55 8.47
CA PRO A 78 28.47 -1.06 7.99
C PRO A 78 29.57 0.01 7.99
N TRP A 79 30.81 -0.40 8.22
CA TRP A 79 31.95 0.52 8.42
C TRP A 79 32.21 1.43 7.22
N TRP A 80 31.98 0.96 5.98
CA TRP A 80 32.13 1.75 4.76
C TRP A 80 31.16 2.94 4.70
N TYR A 81 29.97 2.82 5.28
CA TYR A 81 28.97 3.89 5.32
C TYR A 81 29.33 4.99 6.31
N ARG A 82 30.19 4.70 7.30
CA ARG A 82 30.69 5.68 8.27
C ARG A 82 31.80 6.58 7.68
N ARG A 83 32.54 6.11 6.67
CA ARG A 83 33.69 6.84 6.11
C ARG A 83 33.28 8.04 5.24
N SER A 84 32.08 8.02 4.67
CA SER A 84 31.59 9.04 3.72
C SER A 84 30.97 10.29 4.36
N GLN A 85 30.93 10.40 5.69
CA GLN A 85 30.27 11.50 6.42
C GLN A 85 31.25 12.33 7.27
N ARG A 86 32.55 12.18 7.03
CA ARG A 86 33.62 13.01 7.60
C ARG A 86 34.13 13.93 6.51
#